data_AF-A0A0G3BG11-F1
#
_entry.id   AF-A0A0G3BG11-F1
#
_cell.length_a   1.000
_cell.length_b   1.000
_cell.length_c   1.000
_cell.angle_alpha   90.00
_cell.angle_beta   90.00
_cell.angle_gamma   90.00
#
_symmetry.space_group_name_H-M   'P 1'
#
loop_
_entity.id
_entity.type
_entity.pdbx_description
1 polymer ?
#
loop_
_entity_poly.entity_id
_entity_poly.type
_entity_poly.pdbx_seq_one_letter_code
_entity_poly.pdbx_strand_id
1 'polypeptide(L)'
;MLENWHDVNGLIGNSLIYFDRNDQQWHQSWIDTNGSSLALAGGFIGGVLTLSGTKPNTGELHEIQWRPLKLGRVEQIWRMSLDNGATWTPRFRGIYYAVDQQN
;
A
#
# COMPACT_ATOMS: atom_id res chain seq x y z
N MET A 1 -7.03 -5.25 -7.02
CA MET A 1 -5.77 -5.04 -7.78
C MET A 1 -4.76 -6.02 -7.25
N LEU A 2 -4.14 -6.82 -8.12
CA LEU A 2 -3.05 -7.72 -7.76
C LEU A 2 -1.76 -7.08 -8.23
N GLU A 3 -0.84 -6.79 -7.32
CA GLU A 3 0.45 -6.21 -7.64
C GLU A 3 1.56 -7.19 -7.26
N ASN A 4 2.43 -7.50 -8.23
CA ASN A 4 3.62 -8.32 -8.06
C ASN A 4 4.83 -7.40 -7.92
N TRP A 5 5.65 -7.58 -6.89
CA TRP A 5 6.85 -6.77 -6.68
C TRP A 5 8.10 -7.65 -6.66
N HIS A 6 9.16 -7.17 -7.31
CA HIS A 6 10.51 -7.69 -7.17
C HIS A 6 11.37 -6.64 -6.45
N ASP A 7 11.84 -6.95 -5.24
CA ASP A 7 12.91 -6.18 -4.62
C ASP A 7 14.29 -6.63 -5.14
N VAL A 8 15.25 -5.71 -5.14
CA VAL A 8 16.65 -5.93 -5.58
C VAL A 8 17.38 -7.03 -4.79
N ASN A 9 16.87 -7.45 -3.62
CA ASN A 9 17.42 -8.53 -2.81
C ASN A 9 16.73 -9.90 -2.98
N GLY A 10 15.85 -10.06 -3.98
CA GLY A 10 15.23 -11.37 -4.29
C GLY A 10 14.02 -11.74 -3.43
N LEU A 11 13.45 -10.78 -2.68
CA LEU A 11 12.16 -10.95 -2.01
C LEU A 11 11.02 -10.86 -3.05
N ILE A 12 10.29 -11.95 -3.21
CA ILE A 12 9.10 -12.06 -4.08
C ILE A 12 7.88 -11.96 -3.17
N GLY A 13 7.03 -10.95 -3.40
CA GLY A 13 5.79 -10.74 -2.64
C GLY A 13 4.60 -10.48 -3.56
N ASN A 14 3.45 -11.07 -3.22
CA ASN A 14 2.17 -10.77 -3.84
C ASN A 14 1.40 -9.85 -2.91
N SER A 15 0.92 -8.70 -3.41
CA SER A 15 0.00 -7.85 -2.65
C SER A 15 -1.36 -7.82 -3.34
N LEU A 16 -2.41 -8.13 -2.57
CA LEU A 16 -3.78 -8.11 -3.05
C LEU A 16 -4.52 -6.94 -2.37
N ILE A 17 -4.99 -5.99 -3.18
CA ILE A 17 -5.91 -4.95 -2.73
C ILE A 17 -7.33 -5.33 -3.16
N TYR A 18 -8.26 -5.41 -2.23
CA TYR A 18 -9.66 -5.75 -2.50
C TYR A 18 -10.61 -4.87 -1.68
N PHE A 19 -11.85 -4.73 -2.14
CA PHE A 19 -12.90 -4.05 -1.39
C PHE A 19 -13.78 -5.09 -0.69
N ASP A 20 -13.85 -5.04 0.62
CA ASP A 20 -14.78 -5.85 1.41
C ASP A 20 -16.12 -5.13 1.56
N ARG A 21 -17.21 -5.80 1.19
CA ARG A 21 -18.55 -5.20 1.23
C ARG A 21 -19.20 -5.26 2.61
N ASN A 22 -18.73 -6.13 3.51
CA ASN A 22 -19.28 -6.30 4.85
C ASN A 22 -18.85 -5.15 5.74
N ASP A 23 -17.57 -4.76 5.67
CA ASP A 23 -17.03 -3.63 6.44
C ASP A 23 -16.90 -2.34 5.61
N GLN A 24 -17.18 -2.40 4.31
CA GLN A 24 -17.15 -1.27 3.36
C GLN A 24 -15.77 -0.58 3.25
N GLN A 25 -14.69 -1.33 3.48
CA GLN A 25 -13.33 -0.81 3.34
C GLN A 25 -12.56 -1.55 2.24
N TRP A 26 -11.53 -0.87 1.78
CA TRP A 26 -10.46 -1.46 1.03
C TRP A 26 -9.49 -2.12 2.01
N HIS A 27 -9.01 -3.29 1.64
CA HIS A 27 -8.05 -4.08 2.40
C HIS A 27 -6.85 -4.40 1.53
N GLN A 28 -5.67 -4.39 2.13
CA GLN A 28 -4.45 -4.91 1.55
C GLN A 28 -3.71 -5.76 2.58
N SER A 29 -3.33 -6.97 2.16
CA SER A 29 -2.49 -7.84 2.96
C SER A 29 -1.15 -8.06 2.27
N TRP A 30 -0.08 -7.87 3.02
CA TRP A 30 1.28 -8.24 2.66
C TRP A 30 1.68 -9.47 3.45
N ILE A 31 2.30 -10.44 2.78
CA ILE A 31 2.95 -11.58 3.40
C ILE A 31 4.36 -11.63 2.82
N ASP A 32 5.37 -11.56 3.67
CA ASP A 32 6.76 -11.78 3.26
C ASP A 32 7.21 -13.22 3.54
N THR A 33 8.34 -13.60 2.95
CA THR A 33 8.87 -14.97 2.97
C THR A 33 9.24 -15.47 4.37
N ASN A 34 9.33 -14.59 5.37
CA ASN A 34 9.59 -14.96 6.76
C ASN A 34 8.30 -15.17 7.56
N GLY A 35 7.13 -15.16 6.91
CA GLY A 35 5.83 -15.36 7.57
C GLY A 35 5.34 -14.14 8.36
N SER A 36 5.99 -12.98 8.21
CA SER A 36 5.47 -11.72 8.72
C SER A 36 4.35 -11.20 7.82
N SER A 37 3.33 -10.61 8.44
CA SER A 37 2.18 -10.06 7.75
C SER A 37 1.95 -8.59 8.12
N LEU A 38 1.45 -7.84 7.15
CA LEU A 38 0.94 -6.49 7.36
C LEU A 38 -0.43 -6.42 6.70
N ALA A 39 -1.46 -6.25 7.54
CA ALA A 39 -2.81 -5.99 7.09
C ALA A 39 -3.10 -4.50 7.20
N LEU A 40 -3.54 -3.90 6.10
CA LEU A 40 -3.93 -2.51 6.00
C LEU A 40 -5.40 -2.44 5.58
N ALA A 41 -6.14 -1.51 6.17
CA ALA A 41 -7.52 -1.24 5.80
C ALA A 41 -7.75 0.27 5.70
N GLY A 42 -8.78 0.66 4.96
CA GLY A 42 -9.20 2.05 4.85
C GLY A 42 -10.05 2.32 3.62
N GLY A 43 -9.90 3.52 3.05
CA GLY A 43 -10.79 3.95 1.98
C GLY A 43 -10.37 5.26 1.34
N PHE A 44 -11.26 5.79 0.51
CA PHE A 44 -11.00 7.05 -0.17
C PHE A 44 -11.23 8.24 0.76
N ILE A 45 -10.20 9.08 0.89
CA ILE A 45 -10.24 10.36 1.61
C ILE A 45 -9.86 11.44 0.58
N GLY A 46 -10.81 12.31 0.22
CA GLY A 46 -10.55 13.38 -0.75
C GLY A 46 -10.08 12.89 -2.14
N GLY A 47 -10.54 11.71 -2.58
CA GLY A 47 -10.13 11.11 -3.85
C GLY A 47 -8.79 10.37 -3.81
N VAL A 48 -8.15 10.27 -2.64
CA VAL A 48 -6.94 9.48 -2.41
C VAL A 48 -7.32 8.21 -1.65
N LEU A 49 -7.03 7.04 -2.22
CA LEU A 49 -7.20 5.79 -1.49
C LEU A 49 -6.11 5.74 -0.42
N THR A 50 -6.50 5.68 0.85
CA THR A 50 -5.59 5.64 2.00
C THR A 50 -5.88 4.38 2.80
N LEU A 51 -4.89 3.50 2.90
CA LEU A 51 -4.93 2.29 3.73
C LEU A 51 -3.90 2.43 4.84
N SER A 52 -4.27 2.00 6.05
CA SER A 52 -3.38 2.07 7.21
C SER A 52 -3.53 0.83 8.09
N GLY A 53 -2.51 0.57 8.89
CA GLY A 53 -2.50 -0.56 9.80
C GLY A 53 -1.27 -0.56 10.69
N THR A 54 -1.34 -1.38 11.74
CA THR A 54 -0.24 -1.55 12.70
C THR A 54 0.41 -2.90 12.47
N LYS A 55 1.74 -2.94 12.39
CA LYS A 55 2.46 -4.19 12.26
C LYS A 55 2.41 -4.95 13.60
N PRO A 56 1.88 -6.19 13.65
CA PRO A 56 1.58 -6.87 14.92
C PRO A 56 2.78 -7.06 15.86
N ASN A 57 3.95 -7.34 15.31
CA ASN A 57 5.14 -7.69 16.10
C ASN A 57 5.93 -6.48 16.61
N THR A 58 5.83 -5.35 15.92
CA THR A 58 6.69 -4.18 16.17
C THR A 58 5.90 -2.95 16.62
N GLY A 59 4.58 -2.92 16.42
CA GLY A 59 3.75 -1.76 16.72
C GLY A 59 3.93 -0.60 15.74
N GLU A 60 4.71 -0.79 14.67
CA GLU A 60 4.96 0.23 13.65
C GLU A 60 3.67 0.54 12.89
N LEU A 61 3.35 1.82 12.73
CA LEU A 61 2.23 2.24 11.90
C LEU A 61 2.69 2.32 10.45
N HIS A 62 1.86 1.80 9.55
CA HIS A 62 2.06 1.89 8.12
C HIS A 62 0.86 2.57 7.48
N GLU A 63 1.12 3.43 6.50
CA GLU A 63 0.09 4.05 5.67
C GLU A 63 0.53 4.06 4.21
N ILE A 64 -0.36 3.61 3.33
CA ILE A 64 -0.16 3.64 1.89
C ILE A 64 -1.27 4.46 1.26
N GLN A 65 -0.87 5.40 0.41
CA GLN A 65 -1.75 6.28 -0.32
C GLN A 65 -1.60 6.08 -1.82
N TRP A 66 -2.72 5.96 -2.54
CA TRP A 66 -2.75 6.00 -4.00
C TRP A 66 -3.50 7.25 -4.46
N ARG A 67 -2.77 8.12 -5.16
CA ARG A 67 -3.28 9.38 -5.68
C ARG A 67 -3.32 9.35 -7.20
N PRO A 68 -4.47 9.61 -7.83
CA PRO A 68 -4.51 9.78 -9.28
C PRO A 68 -3.72 11.02 -9.70
N LEU A 69 -2.92 10.87 -10.76
CA LEU A 69 -2.21 11.93 -11.45
C LEU A 69 -2.83 12.17 -12.84
N LYS A 70 -2.36 13.21 -13.53
CA LYS A 70 -2.76 13.49 -14.91
C LYS A 70 -2.36 12.33 -15.84
N LEU A 71 -3.15 12.15 -16.90
CA LEU A 71 -2.92 11.18 -17.98
C LEU A 71 -3.00 9.72 -17.52
N GLY A 72 -3.93 9.39 -16.62
CA GLY A 72 -4.18 8.00 -16.19
C GLY A 72 -3.05 7.38 -15.37
N ARG A 73 -2.15 8.21 -14.81
CA ARG A 73 -1.08 7.78 -13.92
C ARG A 73 -1.56 7.74 -12.49
N VAL A 74 -0.96 6.88 -11.66
CA VAL A 74 -1.22 6.83 -10.22
C VAL A 74 0.09 6.92 -9.49
N GLU A 75 0.15 7.76 -8.46
CA GLU A 75 1.25 7.79 -7.52
C GLU A 75 0.89 7.00 -6.27
N GLN A 76 1.78 6.09 -5.88
CA GLN A 76 1.72 5.43 -4.58
C GLN A 76 2.79 6.02 -3.68
N ILE A 77 2.41 6.32 -2.43
CA ILE A 77 3.33 6.70 -1.36
C ILE A 77 3.09 5.74 -0.20
N TRP A 78 4.13 5.03 0.23
CA TRP A 78 4.12 4.26 1.46
C TRP A 78 5.00 4.96 2.49
N ARG A 79 4.42 5.22 3.66
CA ARG A 79 5.11 5.80 4.81
C ARG A 79 4.89 4.96 6.06
N MET A 80 5.83 5.07 6.99
CA MET A 80 5.83 4.37 8.26
C MET A 80 6.09 5.35 9.41
N SER A 81 5.47 5.11 10.56
CA SER A 81 5.68 5.87 11.78
C SER A 81 6.08 4.94 12.93
N LEU A 82 7.08 5.38 13.70
CA LEU A 82 7.57 4.70 14.90
C LEU A 82 7.09 5.38 16.20
N ASP A 83 6.41 6.52 16.07
CA ASP A 83 6.04 7.43 17.15
C ASP A 83 4.53 7.72 17.13
N ASN A 84 3.75 6.66 16.88
CA ASN A 84 2.29 6.67 16.90
C ASN A 84 1.65 7.76 16.00
N GLY A 85 2.25 7.98 14.84
CA GLY A 85 1.76 8.88 13.79
C GLY A 85 2.23 10.33 13.94
N ALA A 86 3.08 10.65 14.92
CA ALA A 86 3.62 12.00 15.10
C ALA A 86 4.58 12.39 13.96
N THR A 87 5.42 11.46 13.51
CA THR A 87 6.27 11.62 12.33
C THR A 87 6.12 10.45 11.38
N TRP A 88 6.29 10.72 10.09
CA TRP A 88 6.15 9.72 9.04
C TRP A 88 7.38 9.72 8.14
N THR A 89 8.01 8.56 8.02
CA THR A 89 9.17 8.34 7.16
C THR A 89 8.73 7.64 5.88
N PRO A 90 9.06 8.17 4.68
CA PRO A 90 8.76 7.49 3.43
C PRO A 90 9.56 6.18 3.32
N ARG A 91 8.89 5.10 2.92
CA ARG A 91 9.48 3.79 2.68
C ARG A 91 9.54 3.46 1.19
N PHE A 92 8.52 3.89 0.46
CA PHE A 92 8.43 3.67 -0.98
C PHE A 92 7.63 4.78 -1.66
N ARG A 93 8.00 5.09 -2.90
CA ARG A 93 7.23 5.95 -3.80
C ARG A 93 7.30 5.39 -5.21
N GLY A 94 6.15 5.10 -5.80
CA GLY A 94 6.02 4.53 -7.13
C GLY A 94 5.07 5.33 -8.00
N ILE A 95 5.34 5.37 -9.31
CA ILE A 95 4.43 5.90 -10.32
C ILE A 95 4.02 4.77 -11.24
N TYR A 96 2.71 4.57 -11.37
CA TYR A 96 2.12 3.55 -12.22
C TYR A 96 1.49 4.18 -13.44
N TYR A 97 1.48 3.38 -14.51
CA TYR A 97 0.90 3.70 -15.79
C TYR A 97 -0.19 2.68 -16.08
N ALA A 98 -1.29 3.14 -16.68
CA ALA A 98 -2.27 2.22 -17.23
C ALA A 98 -1.60 1.35 -18.30
N VAL A 99 -1.87 0.05 -18.27
CA VAL A 99 -1.25 -0.96 -19.16
C VAL A 99 -1.57 -0.68 -20.65
N ASP A 100 -2.58 0.12 -20.95
CA ASP A 100 -3.02 0.47 -22.30
C ASP A 100 -2.17 1.55 -23.00
N GLN A 101 -1.16 2.13 -22.33
CA GLN A 101 -0.33 3.21 -22.91
C GLN A 101 1.07 2.80 -23.39
N GLN A 102 1.26 1.52 -23.74
CA GLN A 102 2.41 1.10 -24.55
C GLN A 102 1.96 0.88 -26.00
N ASN A 103 1.91 1.96 -26.77
CA ASN A 103 1.90 1.95 -28.24
C ASN A 103 2.90 2.99 -28.74
#